data_AF-A0A4U6AKS9-F1
#
_entry.id   AF-A0A4U6AKS9-F1
#
_cell.length_a   1.000
_cell.length_b   1.000
_cell.length_c   1.000
_cell.angle_alpha   90.00
_cell.angle_beta   90.00
_cell.angle_gamma   90.00
#
_symmetry.space_group_name_H-M   'P 1'
#
loop_
_entity.id
_entity.type
_entity.pdbx_description
1 polymer ?
#
loop_
_entity_poly.entity_id
_entity_poly.type
_entity_poly.pdbx_seq_one_letter_code
_entity_poly.pdbx_strand_id
1 'polypeptide(L)'
;MNTANPQLEGLYLAVAAINRLLVEKGLATHQDIHEALQGAEQTVLSDAGQLTISASHQKAVAFPIRFLMLANEMAEKGGDCQFEPLAREIGRRT
;
A
#
# COMPACT_ATOMS: atom_id res chain seq x y z
N MET A 1 1.93 14.06 10.09
CA MET A 1 1.99 13.36 8.79
C MET A 1 2.95 14.18 7.94
N ASN A 2 4.16 13.69 7.66
CA ASN A 2 5.07 14.39 6.76
C ASN A 2 4.33 14.55 5.42
N THR A 3 4.35 15.74 4.84
CA THR A 3 3.80 16.03 3.52
C THR A 3 4.27 14.93 2.58
N ALA A 4 3.35 14.13 2.04
CA ALA A 4 3.71 13.09 1.10
C ALA A 4 4.45 13.73 -0.07
N ASN A 5 5.55 13.14 -0.50
CA ASN A 5 6.20 13.58 -1.73
C ASN A 5 5.20 13.34 -2.88
N PRO A 6 4.78 14.38 -3.64
CA PRO A 6 3.81 14.22 -4.72
C PRO A 6 4.21 13.17 -5.76
N GLN A 7 5.51 12.93 -5.93
CA GLN A 7 6.04 11.88 -6.80
C GLN A 7 5.69 10.48 -6.27
N LEU A 8 5.74 10.28 -4.95
CA LEU A 8 5.37 9.02 -4.31
C LEU A 8 3.85 8.82 -4.31
N GLU A 9 3.08 9.88 -4.08
CA GLU A 9 1.62 9.84 -4.22
C GLU A 9 1.20 9.37 -5.62
N GLY A 10 1.74 10.01 -6.67
CA GLY A 10 1.47 9.61 -8.05
C GLY A 10 1.90 8.17 -8.34
N LEU A 11 3.05 7.74 -7.80
CA LEU A 11 3.51 6.36 -7.93
C LEU A 11 2.55 5.36 -7.28
N TYR A 12 2.04 5.64 -6.08
CA TYR A 12 1.13 4.70 -5.39
C TYR A 12 -0.20 4.58 -6.12
N LEU A 13 -0.73 5.70 -6.63
CA LEU A 13 -1.95 5.69 -7.44
C LEU A 13 -1.73 4.96 -8.77
N ALA A 14 -0.58 5.13 -9.42
CA ALA A 14 -0.24 4.42 -10.65
C ALA A 14 -0.17 2.90 -10.43
N VAL A 15 0.47 2.45 -9.33
CA VAL A 15 0.54 1.02 -8.99
C VAL A 15 -0.84 0.48 -8.62
N ALA A 16 -1.66 1.23 -7.87
CA ALA A 16 -3.04 0.83 -7.58
C ALA A 16 -3.87 0.66 -8.86
N ALA A 17 -3.72 1.57 -9.83
CA ALA A 17 -4.39 1.48 -11.13
C ALA A 17 -3.93 0.24 -11.93
N ILE A 18 -2.63 -0.09 -11.89
CA ILE A 18 -2.11 -1.31 -12.53
C ILE A 18 -2.69 -2.56 -11.86
N ASN A 19 -2.72 -2.62 -10.52
CA ASN A 19 -3.31 -3.76 -9.81
C ASN A 19 -4.79 -3.95 -10.17
N ARG A 20 -5.56 -2.85 -10.21
CA ARG A 20 -6.95 -2.87 -10.65
C ARG A 20 -7.09 -3.38 -12.08
N LEU A 21 -6.25 -2.91 -13.00
CA LEU A 21 -6.23 -3.39 -14.39
C LEU A 21 -5.98 -4.90 -14.46
N LEU A 22 -5.04 -5.44 -13.67
CA LEU A 22 -4.77 -6.88 -13.62
C LEU A 22 -6.00 -7.68 -13.17
N VAL A 23 -6.71 -7.19 -12.15
CA VAL A 23 -7.94 -7.81 -11.66
C VAL A 23 -9.07 -7.73 -12.69
N GLU A 24 -9.29 -6.56 -13.30
CA GLU A 24 -10.30 -6.37 -14.34
C GLU A 24 -10.05 -7.23 -15.59
N LYS A 25 -8.79 -7.59 -15.85
CA LYS A 25 -8.39 -8.51 -16.93
C LYS A 25 -8.44 -9.98 -16.53
N GLY A 26 -8.76 -10.30 -15.27
CA GLY A 26 -8.76 -11.66 -14.74
C GLY A 26 -7.37 -12.29 -14.66
N LEU A 27 -6.30 -11.48 -14.65
CA LEU A 27 -4.91 -11.93 -14.54
C LEU A 27 -4.49 -12.16 -13.08
N ALA A 28 -5.21 -11.55 -12.14
CA ALA A 28 -5.05 -11.72 -10.70
C ALA A 28 -6.41 -11.56 -10.04
N THR A 29 -6.57 -12.13 -8.85
CA THR A 29 -7.70 -11.84 -7.95
C THR A 29 -7.31 -10.74 -6.95
N HIS A 30 -8.29 -10.10 -6.32
CA HIS A 30 -8.01 -9.21 -5.19
C HIS A 30 -7.23 -9.92 -4.08
N GLN A 31 -7.48 -11.22 -3.88
CA GLN A 31 -6.75 -12.05 -2.93
C GLN A 31 -5.27 -12.22 -3.33
N ASP A 32 -4.98 -12.52 -4.61
CA ASP A 32 -3.59 -12.65 -5.09
C ASP A 32 -2.78 -11.36 -4.85
N ILE A 33 -3.40 -10.20 -5.12
CA ILE A 33 -2.78 -8.90 -4.88
C ILE A 33 -2.57 -8.66 -3.38
N HIS A 34 -3.55 -9.01 -2.54
CA HIS A 34 -3.43 -8.86 -1.09
C HIS A 34 -2.31 -9.72 -0.51
N GLU A 35 -2.22 -10.98 -0.92
CA GLU A 35 -1.17 -11.92 -0.48
C GLU A 35 0.22 -11.47 -0.91
N ALA A 36 0.37 -11.01 -2.16
CA ALA A 36 1.63 -10.48 -2.66
C ALA A 36 2.11 -9.26 -1.85
N LEU A 37 1.19 -8.34 -1.53
CA LEU A 37 1.49 -7.16 -0.72
C LEU A 37 1.80 -7.51 0.74
N GLN A 38 1.05 -8.45 1.34
CA GLN A 38 1.33 -8.93 2.69
C GLN A 38 2.71 -9.58 2.77
N GLY A 39 3.11 -10.37 1.77
CA GLY A 39 4.45 -10.92 1.67
C GLY A 39 5.52 -9.83 1.61
N ALA A 40 5.31 -8.80 0.78
CA ALA A 40 6.23 -7.67 0.69
C ALA A 40 6.35 -6.89 2.02
N GLU A 41 5.24 -6.70 2.74
CA GLU A 41 5.26 -6.05 4.05
C GLU A 41 6.09 -6.85 5.05
N GLN A 42 5.89 -8.18 5.09
CA GLN A 42 6.64 -9.05 5.98
C GLN A 42 8.13 -9.03 5.68
N THR A 43 8.53 -9.04 4.40
CA THR A 43 9.94 -8.91 3.99
C THR A 43 10.53 -7.59 4.49
N VAL A 44 9.85 -6.48 4.25
CA VAL A 44 10.31 -5.15 4.69
C VAL A 44 10.44 -5.06 6.21
N LEU A 45 9.47 -5.58 6.96
CA LEU A 45 9.48 -5.51 8.43
C LEU A 45 10.51 -6.46 9.05
N SER A 46 10.74 -7.63 8.44
CA SER A 46 11.78 -8.57 8.87
C SER A 46 13.19 -8.02 8.61
N ASP A 47 13.44 -7.44 7.43
CA ASP A 47 14.72 -6.80 7.09
C ASP A 47 14.97 -5.56 7.95
N ALA A 48 13.90 -4.80 8.24
CA ALA A 48 13.99 -3.65 9.12
C ALA A 48 14.25 -4.00 10.60
N GLY A 49 14.07 -5.27 10.99
CA GLY A 49 14.50 -5.78 12.29
C GLY A 49 16.00 -6.10 12.37
N GLN A 50 16.68 -6.29 11.22
CA GLN A 50 18.12 -6.58 11.15
C GLN A 50 18.98 -5.31 11.16
N LEU A 51 18.40 -4.16 10.84
CA LEU A 51 19.01 -2.83 10.93
C LEU A 51 18.42 -2.08 12.12
N THR A 52 19.22 -1.30 12.84
CA THR A 52 18.85 -0.49 14.03
C THR A 52 17.95 0.71 13.69
N ILE A 53 16.95 0.53 12.82
CA ILE A 53 16.05 1.59 12.39
C ILE A 53 14.90 1.80 13.36
N SER A 54 14.53 3.07 13.54
CA SER A 54 13.48 3.46 14.47
C SER A 54 12.10 2.96 14.02
N ALA A 55 11.16 2.86 14.96
CA ALA A 55 9.76 2.54 14.66
C ALA A 55 9.14 3.50 13.64
N SER A 56 9.57 4.77 13.61
CA SER A 56 9.10 5.75 12.62
C SER A 56 9.60 5.41 11.21
N HIS A 57 10.82 4.91 11.08
CA HIS A 57 11.37 4.48 9.79
C HIS A 57 10.64 3.22 9.30
N GLN A 58 10.43 2.24 10.18
CA GLN A 58 9.64 1.03 9.86
C GLN A 58 8.24 1.38 9.33
N LYS A 59 7.53 2.30 10.00
CA LYS A 59 6.22 2.80 9.53
C LYS A 59 6.31 3.47 8.16
N ALA A 60 7.37 4.23 7.89
CA ALA A 60 7.56 4.90 6.61
C ALA A 60 7.79 3.91 5.46
N VAL A 61 8.58 2.85 5.67
CA VAL A 61 8.82 1.83 4.63
C VAL A 61 7.57 0.95 4.42
N ALA A 62 6.81 0.65 5.48
CA ALA A 62 5.56 -0.12 5.36
C ALA A 62 4.39 0.67 4.74
N PHE A 63 4.41 2.02 4.82
CA PHE A 63 3.34 2.89 4.33
C PHE A 63 2.88 2.61 2.89
N PRO A 64 3.76 2.58 1.85
CA PRO A 64 3.34 2.30 0.48
C PRO A 64 2.62 0.96 0.32
N ILE A 65 3.05 -0.05 1.06
CA ILE A 65 2.48 -1.40 0.98
C ILE A 65 1.08 -1.40 1.58
N ARG A 66 0.93 -0.83 2.77
CA ARG A 66 -0.38 -0.65 3.45
C ARG A 66 -1.34 0.19 2.63
N PHE A 67 -0.84 1.20 1.92
CA PHE A 67 -1.63 2.00 1.01
C PHE A 67 -2.21 1.16 -0.12
N LEU A 68 -1.38 0.35 -0.78
CA LEU A 68 -1.81 -0.51 -1.87
C LEU A 68 -2.77 -1.61 -1.40
N MET A 69 -2.59 -2.15 -0.19
CA MET A 69 -3.54 -3.10 0.40
C MET A 69 -4.91 -2.46 0.61
N LEU A 70 -4.96 -1.25 1.17
CA LEU A 70 -6.22 -0.54 1.38
C LEU A 70 -6.87 -0.11 0.05
N ALA A 71 -6.07 0.30 -0.94
CA ALA A 71 -6.56 0.59 -2.29
C ALA A 71 -7.19 -0.66 -2.94
N ASN A 72 -6.57 -1.83 -2.77
CA ASN A 72 -7.11 -3.10 -3.26
C ASN A 72 -8.44 -3.47 -2.58
N GLU A 73 -8.56 -3.29 -1.25
CA GLU A 73 -9.81 -3.49 -0.51
C GLU A 73 -10.93 -2.52 -0.96
N MET A 74 -10.59 -1.28 -1.30
CA MET A 74 -11.57 -0.30 -1.81
C MET A 74 -12.01 -0.65 -3.22
N ALA A 75 -11.08 -1.05 -4.09
CA ALA A 75 -11.37 -1.48 -5.44
C ALA A 75 -12.31 -2.70 -5.46
N GLU A 76 -12.08 -3.68 -4.57
CA GLU A 76 -12.96 -4.86 -4.42
C GLU A 76 -14.40 -4.48 -4.04
N LYS A 77 -14.56 -3.40 -3.25
CA LYS A 77 -15.87 -2.85 -2.86
C LYS A 77 -16.47 -1.89 -3.89
N GLY A 78 -15.83 -1.72 -5.06
CA GLY A 78 -16.26 -0.80 -6.12
C GLY A 78 -16.02 0.67 -5.82
N GLY A 79 -15.14 1.00 -4.87
CA GLY A 79 -14.80 2.37 -4.50
C GLY A 79 -13.65 2.97 -5.32
N ASP A 80 -13.59 4.30 -5.34
CA ASP A 80 -12.50 5.05 -5.97
C ASP A 80 -11.25 5.11 -5.07
N CYS A 81 -10.08 5.08 -5.69
CA CYS A 81 -8.80 5.20 -5.01
C CYS A 81 -8.31 6.66 -5.06
N GLN A 82 -8.53 7.40 -3.98
CA GLN A 82 -7.96 8.74 -3.78
C GLN A 82 -6.88 8.69 -2.70
N PHE A 83 -5.79 9.43 -2.91
CA PHE A 83 -4.64 9.33 -2.02
C PHE A 83 -4.94 9.81 -0.59
N GLU A 84 -5.50 11.01 -0.43
CA GLU A 84 -5.67 11.63 0.90
C GLU A 84 -6.59 10.82 1.82
N PRO A 85 -7.75 10.28 1.37
CA PRO A 85 -8.55 9.39 2.20
C PRO A 85 -7.80 8.12 2.63
N LEU A 86 -7.08 7.48 1.70
CA LEU A 86 -6.32 6.26 1.98
C LEU A 86 -5.17 6.52 2.96
N ALA A 87 -4.38 7.58 2.71
CA ALA A 87 -3.27 7.98 3.58
C ALA A 87 -3.73 8.31 4.99
N ARG A 88 -4.87 9.00 5.12
CA ARG A 88 -5.46 9.33 6.42
C ARG A 88 -5.95 8.09 7.16
N GLU A 89 -6.53 7.14 6.46
CA GLU A 89 -6.99 5.88 7.04
C GLU A 89 -5.82 5.03 7.56
N ILE A 90 -4.72 4.94 6.81
CA ILE A 90 -3.49 4.28 7.28
C ILE A 90 -2.98 4.94 8.56
N GLY A 91 -2.97 6.28 8.60
CA GLY A 91 -2.57 7.05 9.77
C GLY A 91 -3.45 6.84 11.00
N ARG A 92 -4.72 6.40 10.84
CA ARG A 92 -5.58 5.98 11.96
C ARG A 92 -5.28 4.56 12.45
N ARG A 93 -4.79 3.68 11.59
CA ARG A 93 -4.50 2.26 11.88
C ARG A 93 -3.10 2.02 12.46
N THR A 94 -2.23 3.04 12.52
CA THR A 94 -0.81 2.93 12.91
C THR A 94 -0.42 3.78 14.10
#